data_AF-A0A1Q4E5P5-F1
#
_entry.id   AF-A0A1Q4E5P5-F1
#
_cell.length_a   1.000
_cell.length_b   1.000
_cell.length_c   1.000
_cell.angle_alpha   90.00
_cell.angle_beta   90.00
_cell.angle_gamma   90.00
#
_symmetry.space_group_name_H-M   'P 1'
#
loop_
_entity.id
_entity.type
_entity.pdbx_description
1 polymer ?
#
loop_
_entity_poly.entity_id
_entity_poly.type
_entity_poly.pdbx_seq_one_letter_code
_entity_poly.pdbx_strand_id
1 'polypeptide(L)' 'MASILTLGQQRKAGTAARKVGGYGELIRLETERRKAKGQGKIVLEASTGRYIFQPKKTAPAS' A
#
# COMPACT_ATOMS: atom_id res chain seq x y z
N MET A 1 -3.85 19.65 -7.82
CA MET A 1 -5.17 18.97 -7.96
C MET A 1 -5.53 18.35 -6.61
N ALA A 2 -6.55 18.86 -5.94
CA ALA A 2 -7.10 18.24 -4.73
C ALA A 2 -8.18 17.23 -5.15
N SER A 3 -7.93 15.94 -4.99
CA SER A 3 -8.95 14.92 -5.22
C SER A 3 -9.89 14.88 -4.02
N ILE A 4 -11.13 15.37 -4.17
CA ILE A 4 -12.18 15.17 -3.17
C ILE A 4 -12.61 13.71 -3.24
N LEU A 5 -12.25 12.93 -2.23
CA LEU A 5 -12.72 11.55 -2.10
C LEU A 5 -14.23 11.56 -1.82
N THR A 6 -14.99 10.68 -2.47
CA THR A 6 -16.38 10.45 -2.10
C THR A 6 -16.47 9.86 -0.68
N LEU A 7 -17.59 10.04 0.02
CA LEU A 7 -17.85 9.44 1.34
C LEU A 7 -17.53 7.93 1.38
N GLY A 8 -17.86 7.20 0.31
CA GLY A 8 -17.55 5.78 0.18
C GLY A 8 -16.04 5.49 0.08
N GLN A 9 -15.30 6.32 -0.65
CA GLN A 9 -13.84 6.22 -0.78
C GLN A 9 -13.13 6.58 0.53
N GLN A 10 -13.63 7.59 1.26
CA GLN A 10 -13.10 7.96 2.58
C GLN A 10 -13.27 6.83 3.58
N ARG A 11 -14.43 6.17 3.62
CA ARG A 11 -14.67 4.99 4.47
C ARG A 11 -13.71 3.85 4.14
N LYS A 12 -13.56 3.51 2.85
CA LYS A 12 -12.62 2.47 2.40
C LYS A 12 -11.18 2.81 2.79
N ALA A 13 -10.76 4.06 2.58
CA ALA A 13 -9.43 4.53 2.96
C ALA A 13 -9.22 4.47 4.48
N GLY A 14 -10.22 4.84 5.28
CA GLY A 14 -10.17 4.74 6.74
C GLY A 14 -10.05 3.30 7.23
N THR A 15 -10.81 2.37 6.66
CA THR A 15 -10.70 0.94 6.98
C THR A 15 -9.32 0.39 6.60
N ALA A 16 -8.82 0.75 5.42
CA ALA A 16 -7.49 0.34 4.96
C ALA A 16 -6.39 0.89 5.88
N ALA A 17 -6.46 2.18 6.24
CA ALA A 17 -5.53 2.83 7.16
C ALA A 17 -5.52 2.14 8.52
N ARG A 18 -6.67 1.87 9.12
CA ARG A 18 -6.75 1.14 10.41
C ARG A 18 -6.13 -0.25 10.33
N LYS A 19 -6.32 -0.95 9.21
CA LYS A 19 -5.76 -2.29 9.02
C LYS A 19 -4.23 -2.28 8.96
N VAL A 20 -3.63 -1.27 8.32
CA VAL A 20 -2.18 -1.20 8.12
C VAL A 20 -1.42 -0.43 9.21
N GLY A 21 -2.09 0.05 10.26
CA GLY A 21 -1.47 0.78 11.36
C GLY A 21 -1.51 2.31 11.24
N GLY A 22 -2.28 2.85 10.29
CA GLY A 22 -2.56 4.28 10.14
C GLY A 22 -2.45 4.78 8.70
N TYR A 23 -2.74 6.07 8.51
CA TYR A 23 -2.63 6.70 7.20
C TYR A 23 -1.18 6.83 6.72
N GLY A 24 -0.21 6.98 7.64
CA GLY A 24 1.22 7.04 7.28
C GLY A 24 1.69 5.77 6.58
N GLU A 25 1.41 4.60 7.16
CA GLU A 25 1.71 3.30 6.56
C GLU A 25 0.94 3.07 5.25
N LEU A 26 -0.31 3.49 5.18
CA LEU A 26 -1.10 3.39 3.95
C LEU A 26 -0.48 4.20 2.80
N ILE A 27 -0.03 5.43 3.07
CA ILE A 27 0.64 6.30 2.08
C ILE A 27 1.99 5.71 1.68
N ARG A 28 2.74 5.15 2.65
CA ARG A 28 4.01 4.46 2.39
C ARG A 28 3.82 3.28 1.44
N LEU A 29 2.85 2.40 1.71
CA LEU A 29 2.52 1.25 0.87
C LEU A 29 2.07 1.66 -0.53
N GLU A 30 1.25 2.70 -0.65
CA GLU A 30 0.86 3.23 -1.96
C GLU A 30 2.06 3.81 -2.72
N THR A 31 3.02 4.43 -2.02
CA THR A 31 4.25 4.94 -2.61
C THR A 31 5.13 3.81 -3.13
N GLU A 32 5.32 2.75 -2.34
CA GLU A 32 6.04 1.54 -2.75
C GLU A 32 5.36 0.87 -3.95
N ARG A 33 4.03 0.75 -3.92
CA ARG A 33 3.23 0.24 -5.04
C ARG A 33 3.44 1.06 -6.32
N ARG A 34 3.42 2.39 -6.23
CA ARG A 34 3.65 3.28 -7.39
C ARG A 34 5.06 3.15 -7.95
N LYS A 35 6.08 3.06 -7.09
CA LYS A 35 7.48 2.80 -7.51
C LYS A 35 7.59 1.50 -8.29
N ALA A 36 6.86 0.47 -7.86
CA ALA A 36 6.79 -0.81 -8.56
C ALA A 36 5.79 -0.83 -9.74
N LYS A 37 5.26 0.33 -10.17
CA LYS A 37 4.24 0.44 -11.23
C LYS A 37 3.01 -0.47 -11.01
N GLY A 38 2.64 -0.69 -9.75
CA GLY A 38 1.55 -1.59 -9.36
C GLY A 38 1.89 -3.08 -9.38
N GLN A 39 3.12 -3.47 -9.66
CA GLN A 39 3.54 -4.86 -9.77
C GLN A 39 4.03 -5.40 -8.43
N GLY A 40 3.16 -6.11 -7.72
CA GLY A 40 3.49 -6.74 -6.44
C GLY A 40 2.25 -7.04 -5.61
N LYS A 41 2.47 -7.38 -4.35
CA LYS A 41 1.41 -7.67 -3.38
C LYS A 41 1.75 -7.10 -2.01
N ILE A 42 0.73 -6.72 -1.25
CA ILE A 42 0.89 -6.34 0.15
C ILE A 42 0.88 -7.63 0.99
N VAL A 43 1.87 -7.80 1.87
CA VAL A 43 2.05 -8.98 2.73
C VAL A 43 2.20 -8.53 4.17
N LEU A 44 1.65 -9.30 5.11
CA LEU A 44 1.93 -9.11 6.54
C LEU A 44 3.29 -9.74 6.87
N GLU A 45 4.24 -8.94 7.30
CA GLU A 45 5.55 -9.38 7.74
C GLU A 45 5.43 -10.04 9.12
N ALA A 46 5.79 -11.32 9.22
CA ALA A 46 5.60 -12.12 10.43
C ALA A 46 6.52 -11.69 11.60
N SER A 47 7.69 -11.12 11.30
CA SER A 47 8.68 -10.70 12.31
C SER A 47 8.31 -9.39 13.00
N THR A 48 7.69 -8.46 12.27
CA THR A 48 7.37 -7.12 12.77
C THR A 48 5.86 -6.91 12.98
N GLY A 49 5.03 -7.81 12.44
CA GLY A 49 3.58 -7.64 12.39
C GLY A 49 3.12 -6.50 11.48
N ARG A 50 4.01 -5.95 10.64
CA ARG A 50 3.70 -4.81 9.76
C ARG A 50 3.35 -5.26 8.35
N TYR A 51 2.51 -4.48 7.68
CA TYR A 51 2.25 -4.70 6.26
C TYR A 51 3.40 -4.12 5.44
N ILE A 52 3.92 -4.91 4.50
CA ILE A 52 4.99 -4.51 3.57
C ILE A 52 4.53 -4.72 2.13
N PHE A 53 5.01 -3.89 1.20
CA PHE A 53 4.83 -4.13 -0.21
C PHE A 53 5.94 -5.06 -0.73
N GLN A 54 5.56 -6.26 -1.18
CA GLN A 54 6.45 -7.18 -1.85
C GLN A 54 6.35 -6.95 -3.38
N PRO A 55 7.33 -6.29 -4.02
CA PRO A 55 7.31 -6.11 -5.46
C PRO A 55 7.38 -7.48 -6.15
N LYS A 56 6.70 -7.60 -7.30
CA LYS A 56 6.89 -8.77 -8.15
C LYS A 56 8.36 -8.77 -8.57
N LYS A 57 9.08 -9.86 -8.33
CA LYS A 57 10.47 -10.02 -8.80
C LYS A 57 10.46 -9.87 -10.32
N THR A 58 10.85 -8.71 -10.83
CA THR A 58 11.24 -8.59 -12.23
C THR A 58 12.59 -9.30 -12.30
N ALA A 59 12.64 -10.46 -12.96
CA ALA A 59 13.93 -11.04 -13.30
C ALA A 59 14.76 -9.96 -14.02
N PRO A 60 16.03 -9.75 -13.66
CA PRO A 60 16.88 -8.85 -14.42
C PRO A 60 16.87 -9.35 -15.87
N ALA A 61 16.53 -8.47 -16.80
CA ALA A 61 16.73 -8.75 -18.22
C ALA A 61 18.24 -8.95 -18.41
N SER A 62 18.62 -10.21 -18.65
CA SER A 62 19.94 -10.63 -19.11
C SER A 62 20.29 -9.98 -20.44
#